data_AF-A0A0P9TVU4-F1
#
_entry.id   AF-A0A0P9TVU4-F1
#
_cell.length_a   1.000
_cell.length_b   1.000
_cell.length_c   1.000
_cell.angle_alpha   90.00
_cell.angle_beta   90.00
_cell.angle_gamma   90.00
#
_symmetry.space_group_name_H-M   'P 1'
#
loop_
_entity.id
_entity.type
_entity.pdbx_description
1 polymer ?
#
loop_
_entity_poly.entity_id
_entity_poly.type
_entity_poly.pdbx_seq_one_letter_code
_entity_poly.pdbx_strand_id
1 'polypeptide(L)' 'MKHNEHVMVWLGALRDEATRPECELKRIIEIAGIVARYASGTGSV' A
#
# COMPACT_ATOMS: atom_id res chain seq x y z
N MET A 1 7.47 -6.52 -18.52
CA MET A 1 8.05 -6.73 -17.17
C MET A 1 8.10 -5.47 -16.30
N LYS A 2 8.18 -4.24 -16.84
CA LYS A 2 8.27 -2.99 -16.06
C LYS A 2 7.08 -2.67 -15.13
N HIS A 3 5.87 -3.14 -15.45
CA HIS A 3 4.65 -2.78 -14.68
C HIS A 3 4.66 -3.32 -13.25
N ASN A 4 5.20 -4.53 -13.03
CA ASN A 4 5.25 -5.15 -11.71
C ASN A 4 6.27 -4.49 -10.79
N GLU A 5 7.36 -3.93 -11.32
CA GLU A 5 8.40 -3.27 -10.52
C GLU A 5 7.85 -2.02 -9.83
N HIS A 6 7.06 -1.20 -10.55
CA HIS A 6 6.44 0.00 -9.98
C HIS A 6 5.46 -0.33 -8.86
N VAL A 7 4.66 -1.39 -9.02
CA VAL A 7 3.74 -1.86 -7.99
C VAL A 7 4.51 -2.31 -6.75
N MET A 8 5.56 -3.10 -6.91
CA MET A 8 6.33 -3.60 -5.77
C MET A 8 7.04 -2.47 -5.02
N VAL A 9 7.54 -1.46 -5.73
CA VAL A 9 8.09 -0.24 -5.12
C VAL A 9 7.02 0.52 -4.34
N TRP A 10 5.83 0.68 -4.91
CA TRP A 10 4.72 1.37 -4.26
C TRP A 10 4.21 0.64 -3.01
N LEU A 11 4.04 -0.69 -3.07
CA LEU A 11 3.69 -1.51 -1.90
C LEU A 11 4.78 -1.44 -0.82
N GLY A 12 6.06 -1.40 -1.23
CA GLY A 12 7.18 -1.19 -0.31
C GLY A 12 7.10 0.14 0.43
N ALA A 13 6.79 1.24 -0.28
CA ALA A 13 6.63 2.55 0.33
C ALA A 13 5.47 2.61 1.34
N LEU A 14 4.33 1.96 1.04
CA LEU A 14 3.19 1.87 1.95
C LEU A 14 3.52 1.07 3.22
N ARG A 15 4.27 -0.03 3.09
CA ARG A 15 4.77 -0.79 4.25
C ARG A 15 5.68 0.10 5.10
N ASP A 16 6.65 0.76 4.49
CA ASP A 16 7.63 1.56 5.21
C ASP A 16 6.94 2.70 5.97
N GLU A 17 5.93 3.34 5.38
CA GLU A 17 5.07 4.33 6.04
C GLU A 17 4.32 3.73 7.24
N ALA A 18 3.69 2.56 7.11
CA ALA A 18 2.95 1.92 8.19
C ALA A 18 3.82 1.45 9.37
N THR A 19 5.12 1.24 9.14
CA THR A 19 6.07 0.82 10.20
C THR A 19 6.68 1.97 10.99
N ARG A 20 6.42 3.22 10.60
CA ARG A 20 6.96 4.39 11.30
C ARG A 20 6.28 4.58 12.67
N PRO A 21 7.04 4.88 13.74
CA PRO A 21 6.47 5.12 15.07
C PRO A 21 5.42 6.24 15.13
N GLU A 22 5.56 7.23 14.25
CA GLU A 22 4.64 8.37 14.11
C GLU A 22 3.42 8.09 13.23
N CYS A 23 3.30 6.89 12.66
CA CYS A 23 2.18 6.55 11.79
C CYS A 23 0.90 6.38 12.60
N GLU A 24 -0.08 7.25 12.34
CA GLU A 24 -1.36 7.20 13.02
C GLU A 24 -2.15 5.94 12.65
N LEU A 25 -2.91 5.40 13.62
CA LEU A 25 -3.79 4.24 13.38
C LEU A 25 -4.74 4.45 12.19
N LYS A 26 -5.27 5.66 12.02
CA LYS A 26 -6.12 6.03 10.88
C LYS A 26 -5.38 5.77 9.56
N ARG A 27 -4.11 6.16 9.47
CA ARG A 27 -3.29 6.00 8.27
C ARG A 27 -2.99 4.53 7.99
N ILE A 28 -2.73 3.75 9.04
CA ILE A 28 -2.55 2.29 8.93
C ILE A 28 -3.80 1.62 8.33
N ILE A 29 -5.00 2.02 8.79
CA ILE A 29 -6.27 1.52 8.25
C ILE A 29 -6.44 1.91 6.77
N GLU A 30 -6.11 3.14 6.39
CA GLU A 30 -6.13 3.58 4.99
C GLU A 30 -5.21 2.74 4.11
N ILE A 31 -3.97 2.51 4.55
CA ILE A 31 -2.98 1.68 3.85
C ILE A 31 -3.49 0.25 3.70
N ALA A 32 -4.03 -0.35 4.75
CA ALA A 32 -4.61 -1.69 4.70
C ALA A 32 -5.77 -1.77 3.69
N GLY A 33 -6.63 -0.75 3.63
CA GLY A 33 -7.71 -0.66 2.63
C GLY A 33 -7.22 -0.53 1.20
N ILE A 34 -6.12 0.20 0.96
CA ILE A 34 -5.47 0.29 -0.35
C ILE A 34 -4.95 -1.08 -0.80
N VAL A 35 -4.22 -1.77 0.08
CA VAL A 35 -3.66 -3.11 -0.22
C VAL A 35 -4.78 -4.13 -0.48
N ALA A 36 -5.84 -4.10 0.32
CA ALA A 36 -6.98 -5.00 0.14
C ALA A 36 -7.69 -4.81 -1.21
N ARG A 37 -7.90 -3.56 -1.64
CA ARG A 37 -8.48 -3.24 -2.96
C ARG A 37 -7.58 -3.69 -4.11
N TYR A 38 -6.27 -3.47 -3.97
CA TYR A 38 -5.30 -3.94 -4.96
C TYR A 38 -5.32 -5.47 -5.08
N ALA A 39 -5.25 -6.19 -3.96
CA ALA A 39 -5.27 -7.66 -3.94
C ALA A 39 -6.58 -8.26 -4.49
N SER A 40 -7.71 -7.56 -4.31
CA SER A 40 -9.02 -8.00 -4.78
C SER A 40 -9.25 -7.74 -6.28
N GLY A 41 -8.30 -7.09 -6.98
CA GLY A 41 -8.42 -6.77 -8.41
C GLY A 41 -9.51 -5.73 -8.74
N THR A 42 -10.14 -5.14 -7.74
CA THR A 42 -11.14 -4.06 -7.91
C THR A 42 -10.50 -2.66 -7.93
N GLY A 43 -9.19 -2.59 -7.73
CA GLY A 43 -8.41 -1.36 -7.80
C GLY A 43 -8.11 -0.96 -9.24
N SER A 44 -9.03 -0.24 -9.89
CA SER A 44 -8.62 0.77 -10.87
C SER A 44 -7.90 1.88 -10.10
N VAL A 45 -6.59 2.03 -10.32
CA VAL A 45 -5.80 3.16 -9.81
C VAL A 45 -5.98 4.35 -10.76
#